data_AF-A0A550GI15-F1
#
_entry.id   AF-A0A550GI15-F1
#
_cell.length_a   1.000
_cell.length_b   1.000
_cell.length_c   1.000
_cell.angle_alpha   90.00
_cell.angle_beta   90.00
_cell.angle_gamma   90.00
#
_symmetry.space_group_name_H-M   'P 1'
#
loop_
_entity.id
_entity.type
_entity.pdbx_description
1 polymer ?
#
loop_
_entity_poly.entity_id
_entity_poly.type
_entity_poly.pdbx_seq_one_letter_code
_entity_poly.pdbx_strand_id
1 'polypeptide(L)'
;MKFGTYVFEPKKAEGFDFHLFRVKPEVGRRLAPMPDMYSNVAIFGDNVTARNHPDWISQSALGPAWRTNDNFNVRWDILCHTQPEHREEQLDYIEDVARHSPGVWLNSIHFADHGHCTCPRCQELWKKSGLSWLEWRRKEVTDYMREVSERVRDRAKKKFVIGVLPDPVSSYERFGIDFDDLAPLTDEFLVVMFSKNYATPWYWEMLTRGFKKLFKDVKLNIALYVFGPGDNPAEVPAPSELVTLSVRAGRAGADGILYLTDKASQLWDFQKAVVDRVELRQKLKTYGCQEVLDYFQSWEKVVE
;
A
#
# COMPACT_ATOMS: atom_id res chain seq x y z
N MET A 1 -13.79 12.95 3.89
CA MET A 1 -12.80 11.88 4.16
C MET A 1 -13.50 10.54 4.22
N LYS A 2 -12.83 9.45 3.83
CA LYS A 2 -13.34 8.07 4.03
C LYS A 2 -12.43 7.26 4.94
N PHE A 3 -13.00 6.34 5.71
CA PHE A 3 -12.27 5.44 6.59
C PHE A 3 -12.47 4.00 6.15
N GLY A 4 -11.35 3.31 5.91
CA GLY A 4 -11.36 1.93 5.44
C GLY A 4 -10.71 0.96 6.41
N THR A 5 -11.02 -0.32 6.24
CA THR A 5 -10.25 -1.40 6.86
C THR A 5 -9.24 -1.96 5.87
N TYR A 6 -8.18 -2.57 6.39
CA TYR A 6 -7.19 -3.28 5.59
C TYR A 6 -6.84 -4.62 6.25
N VAL A 7 -7.50 -5.70 5.84
CA VAL A 7 -7.58 -6.95 6.63
C VAL A 7 -7.00 -8.16 5.91
N PHE A 8 -6.53 -9.14 6.68
CA PHE A 8 -6.12 -10.47 6.18
C PHE A 8 -7.24 -11.52 6.27
N GLU A 9 -8.36 -11.18 6.91
CA GLU A 9 -9.55 -12.02 7.02
C GLU A 9 -10.64 -11.55 6.03
N PRO A 10 -11.39 -12.46 5.38
CA PRO A 10 -12.51 -12.12 4.50
C PRO A 10 -13.76 -11.70 5.30
N LYS A 11 -13.60 -10.77 6.24
CA LYS A 11 -14.65 -10.32 7.16
C LYS A 11 -14.62 -8.80 7.28
N LYS A 12 -15.79 -8.19 7.19
CA LYS A 12 -15.99 -6.76 7.38
C LYS A 12 -16.06 -6.42 8.87
N ALA A 13 -15.50 -5.28 9.24
CA ALA A 13 -15.69 -4.66 10.55
C ALA A 13 -16.73 -3.54 10.45
N GLU A 14 -17.65 -3.44 11.40
CA GLU A 14 -18.65 -2.39 11.43
C GLU A 14 -18.03 -1.01 11.71
N GLY A 15 -18.70 0.07 11.29
CA GLY A 15 -18.21 1.43 11.49
C GLY A 15 -17.11 1.89 10.52
N PHE A 16 -16.95 1.22 9.38
CA PHE A 16 -16.03 1.60 8.29
C PHE A 16 -16.78 1.81 6.98
N ASP A 17 -16.37 2.81 6.20
CA ASP A 17 -17.00 3.16 4.91
C ASP A 17 -16.74 2.11 3.82
N PHE A 18 -15.60 1.42 3.92
CA PHE A 18 -15.20 0.37 2.99
C PHE A 18 -14.17 -0.58 3.60
N HIS A 19 -13.96 -1.72 2.94
CA HIS A 19 -13.07 -2.76 3.43
C HIS A 19 -12.14 -3.22 2.32
N LEU A 20 -10.85 -3.29 2.62
CA LEU A 20 -9.81 -3.78 1.72
C LEU A 20 -9.29 -5.13 2.23
N PHE A 21 -9.54 -6.19 1.47
CA PHE A 21 -9.11 -7.55 1.78
C PHE A 21 -7.82 -7.91 1.07
N ARG A 22 -6.80 -8.36 1.82
CA ARG A 22 -5.48 -8.79 1.29
C ARG A 22 -5.57 -10.15 0.62
N VAL A 23 -6.10 -10.19 -0.60
CA VAL A 23 -6.23 -11.42 -1.39
C VAL A 23 -4.87 -11.98 -1.81
N LYS A 24 -3.88 -11.12 -2.07
CA LYS A 24 -2.49 -11.51 -2.34
C LYS A 24 -1.51 -10.59 -1.60
N PRO A 25 -1.12 -10.90 -0.35
CA PRO A 25 -0.01 -10.21 0.32
C PRO A 25 1.35 -10.59 -0.29
N GLU A 26 2.39 -9.84 0.06
CA GLU A 26 3.76 -9.95 -0.46
C GLU A 26 4.44 -11.28 -0.13
N VAL A 27 3.88 -12.04 0.83
CA VAL A 27 4.29 -13.44 1.08
C VAL A 27 3.91 -14.39 -0.07
N GLY A 28 3.11 -13.95 -1.04
CA GLY A 28 2.78 -14.69 -2.27
C GLY A 28 1.59 -15.64 -2.16
N ARG A 29 0.93 -15.73 -1.00
CA ARG A 29 -0.29 -16.54 -0.83
C ARG A 29 -1.46 -15.88 -1.55
N ARG A 30 -2.39 -16.67 -2.06
CA ARG A 30 -3.59 -16.19 -2.76
C ARG A 30 -4.84 -16.67 -2.05
N LEU A 31 -5.80 -15.77 -1.90
CA LEU A 31 -7.14 -16.02 -1.36
C LEU A 31 -8.17 -15.61 -2.40
N ALA A 32 -9.36 -16.18 -2.32
CA ALA A 32 -10.47 -15.80 -3.20
C ALA A 32 -10.94 -14.38 -2.86
N PRO A 33 -11.16 -13.50 -3.84
CA PRO A 33 -11.71 -12.18 -3.60
C PRO A 33 -13.14 -12.24 -3.05
N MET A 34 -13.54 -11.17 -2.34
CA MET A 34 -14.89 -11.03 -1.80
C MET A 34 -15.68 -10.02 -2.65
N PRO A 35 -16.92 -10.33 -3.05
CA PRO A 35 -17.69 -9.47 -3.95
C PRO A 35 -18.07 -8.12 -3.33
N ASP A 36 -18.04 -8.00 -2.00
CA ASP A 36 -18.42 -6.83 -1.23
C ASP A 36 -17.25 -6.14 -0.50
N MET A 37 -16.00 -6.54 -0.79
CA MET A 37 -14.78 -5.90 -0.27
C MET A 37 -13.81 -5.64 -1.42
N TYR A 38 -13.14 -4.48 -1.43
CA TYR A 38 -12.05 -4.24 -2.36
C TYR A 38 -10.93 -5.27 -2.15
N SER A 39 -10.21 -5.60 -3.21
CA SER A 39 -9.14 -6.59 -3.16
C SER A 39 -7.77 -5.93 -3.23
N ASN A 40 -6.85 -6.32 -2.35
CA ASN A 40 -5.46 -5.90 -2.38
C ASN A 40 -4.53 -6.97 -2.93
N VAL A 41 -3.70 -6.58 -3.90
CA VAL A 41 -2.75 -7.46 -4.59
C VAL A 41 -1.35 -6.86 -4.55
N ALA A 42 -0.39 -7.57 -3.95
CA ALA A 42 1.02 -7.29 -4.08
C ALA A 42 1.60 -7.99 -5.31
N ILE A 43 2.34 -7.26 -6.15
CA ILE A 43 2.82 -7.78 -7.44
C ILE A 43 4.21 -8.40 -7.34
N PHE A 44 5.24 -7.58 -7.13
CA PHE A 44 6.64 -8.01 -7.25
C PHE A 44 7.27 -8.45 -5.93
N GLY A 45 6.68 -8.07 -4.79
CA GLY A 45 6.95 -8.77 -3.53
C GLY A 45 6.19 -10.08 -3.54
N ASP A 46 6.90 -11.21 -3.65
CA ASP A 46 6.27 -12.53 -3.75
C ASP A 46 7.20 -13.66 -3.28
N ASN A 47 7.15 -13.97 -1.98
CA ASN A 47 8.00 -15.01 -1.40
C ASN A 47 7.67 -16.43 -1.91
N VAL A 48 6.44 -16.71 -2.36
CA VAL A 48 6.09 -18.04 -2.90
C VAL A 48 6.72 -18.19 -4.28
N THR A 49 6.50 -17.21 -5.15
CA THR A 49 7.05 -17.24 -6.50
C THR A 49 8.57 -17.19 -6.49
N ALA A 50 9.20 -16.38 -5.62
CA ALA A 50 10.66 -16.34 -5.49
C ALA A 50 11.27 -17.68 -5.02
N ARG A 51 10.57 -18.45 -4.19
CA ARG A 51 11.02 -19.80 -3.79
C ARG A 51 10.90 -20.81 -4.92
N ASN A 52 9.85 -20.71 -5.74
CA ASN A 52 9.62 -21.61 -6.87
C ASN A 52 10.51 -21.27 -8.08
N HIS A 53 10.85 -19.99 -8.24
CA HIS A 53 11.70 -19.46 -9.31
C HIS A 53 12.79 -18.54 -8.75
N PRO A 54 13.82 -19.09 -8.08
CA PRO A 54 14.89 -18.28 -7.49
C PRO A 54 15.68 -17.45 -8.51
N ASP A 55 15.70 -17.88 -9.78
CA ASP A 55 16.30 -17.19 -10.91
C ASP A 55 15.53 -15.91 -11.32
N TRP A 56 14.29 -15.74 -10.85
CA TRP A 56 13.46 -14.57 -11.14
C TRP A 56 13.68 -13.41 -10.18
N ILE A 57 14.42 -13.62 -9.09
CA ILE A 57 14.70 -12.58 -8.11
C ILE A 57 15.47 -11.41 -8.74
N SER A 58 15.12 -10.20 -8.31
CA SER A 58 15.79 -8.97 -8.75
C SER A 58 17.26 -8.98 -8.34
N GLN A 59 18.15 -8.63 -9.26
CA GLN A 59 19.61 -8.69 -9.08
C GLN A 59 20.23 -7.30 -8.98
N SER A 60 21.33 -7.16 -8.24
CA SER A 60 22.19 -5.97 -8.24
C SER A 60 23.65 -6.36 -7.97
N ALA A 61 24.54 -5.36 -7.96
CA ALA A 61 25.95 -5.55 -7.60
C ALA A 61 26.16 -5.99 -6.14
N LEU A 62 25.22 -5.68 -5.24
CA LEU A 62 25.25 -6.13 -3.84
C LEU A 62 24.46 -7.43 -3.63
N GLY A 63 24.15 -8.11 -4.73
CA GLY A 63 23.49 -9.41 -4.75
C GLY A 63 21.97 -9.35 -4.96
N PRO A 64 21.33 -10.52 -4.91
CA PRO A 64 19.89 -10.67 -5.11
C PRO A 64 19.05 -9.98 -4.02
N ALA A 65 17.85 -9.50 -4.39
CA ALA A 65 16.86 -8.86 -3.53
C ALA A 65 16.08 -9.86 -2.65
N TRP A 66 16.79 -10.78 -2.01
CA TRP A 66 16.24 -11.63 -0.96
C TRP A 66 15.93 -10.79 0.28
N ARG A 67 14.87 -11.12 1.00
CA ARG A 67 14.56 -10.51 2.31
C ARG A 67 15.61 -10.78 3.39
N THR A 68 16.55 -11.70 3.12
CA THR A 68 17.69 -12.03 3.97
C THR A 68 18.98 -11.33 3.54
N ASN A 69 18.93 -10.49 2.50
CA ASN A 69 20.09 -9.70 2.08
C ASN A 69 20.08 -8.34 2.81
N ASP A 70 20.86 -8.23 3.87
CA ASP A 70 20.92 -7.05 4.74
C ASP A 70 21.53 -5.80 4.06
N ASN A 71 22.04 -5.91 2.84
CA ASN A 71 22.43 -4.74 2.04
C ASN A 71 21.21 -3.90 1.59
N PHE A 72 20.01 -4.50 1.63
CA PHE A 72 18.77 -3.84 1.23
C PHE A 72 17.75 -3.86 2.37
N ASN A 73 16.95 -2.81 2.46
CA ASN A 73 15.83 -2.76 3.40
C ASN A 73 14.56 -3.35 2.78
N VAL A 74 14.64 -4.58 2.25
CA VAL A 74 13.51 -5.30 1.66
C VAL A 74 12.93 -6.29 2.67
N ARG A 75 11.62 -6.18 2.96
CA ARG A 75 10.93 -7.08 3.91
C ARG A 75 10.49 -8.40 3.26
N TRP A 76 10.46 -8.43 1.94
CA TRP A 76 9.95 -9.53 1.11
C TRP A 76 10.95 -9.82 0.00
N ASP A 77 10.84 -11.02 -0.57
CA ASP A 77 11.62 -11.42 -1.73
C ASP A 77 11.07 -10.69 -2.96
N ILE A 78 11.89 -9.83 -3.58
CA ILE A 78 11.43 -8.96 -4.68
C ILE A 78 11.86 -9.51 -6.04
N LEU A 79 10.88 -9.87 -6.85
CA LEU A 79 11.09 -10.38 -8.21
C LEU A 79 11.57 -9.29 -9.17
N CYS A 80 12.22 -9.73 -10.24
CA CYS A 80 12.62 -8.90 -11.37
C CYS A 80 11.39 -8.30 -12.06
N HIS A 81 11.33 -6.97 -12.15
CA HIS A 81 10.20 -6.25 -12.73
C HIS A 81 9.97 -6.56 -14.23
N THR A 82 10.97 -7.10 -14.92
CA THR A 82 10.88 -7.44 -16.36
C THR A 82 10.76 -8.94 -16.61
N GLN A 83 10.50 -9.73 -15.57
CA GLN A 83 10.22 -11.16 -15.72
C GLN A 83 8.88 -11.30 -16.50
N PRO A 84 8.89 -11.76 -17.76
CA PRO A 84 7.71 -11.71 -18.61
C PRO A 84 6.62 -12.69 -18.18
N GLU A 85 6.97 -13.91 -17.77
CA GLU A 85 6.02 -14.90 -17.26
C GLU A 85 5.33 -14.41 -15.99
N HIS A 86 6.05 -13.78 -15.06
CA HIS A 86 5.44 -13.20 -13.85
C HIS A 86 4.54 -12.01 -14.18
N ARG A 87 4.95 -11.13 -15.09
CA ARG A 87 4.14 -9.98 -15.51
C ARG A 87 2.80 -10.41 -16.11
N GLU A 88 2.84 -11.34 -17.06
CA GLU A 88 1.61 -11.80 -17.73
C GLU A 88 0.68 -12.50 -16.75
N GLU A 89 1.24 -13.39 -15.93
CA GLU A 89 0.47 -14.11 -14.92
C GLU A 89 -0.18 -13.16 -13.90
N GLN A 90 0.53 -12.13 -13.44
CA GLN A 90 -0.02 -11.13 -12.53
C GLN A 90 -1.10 -10.27 -13.19
N LEU A 91 -0.94 -9.92 -14.47
CA LEU A 91 -1.96 -9.18 -15.23
C LEU A 91 -3.27 -9.98 -15.34
N ASP A 92 -3.18 -11.26 -15.68
CA ASP A 92 -4.34 -12.16 -15.76
C ASP A 92 -5.00 -12.33 -14.38
N TYR A 93 -4.21 -12.54 -13.34
CA TYR A 93 -4.71 -12.67 -11.97
C TYR A 93 -5.41 -11.39 -11.49
N ILE A 94 -4.82 -10.21 -11.73
CA ILE A 94 -5.41 -8.93 -11.32
C ILE A 94 -6.73 -8.67 -12.05
N GLU A 95 -6.81 -9.00 -13.33
CA GLU A 95 -8.06 -8.87 -14.10
C GLU A 95 -9.17 -9.78 -13.55
N ASP A 96 -8.84 -11.04 -13.22
CA ASP A 96 -9.77 -11.97 -12.60
C ASP A 96 -10.25 -11.49 -11.22
N VAL A 97 -9.33 -11.02 -10.37
CA VAL A 97 -9.66 -10.44 -9.07
C VAL A 97 -10.56 -9.21 -9.21
N ALA A 98 -10.31 -8.36 -10.21
CA ALA A 98 -11.14 -7.20 -10.48
C ALA A 98 -12.59 -7.62 -10.84
N ARG A 99 -12.77 -8.64 -11.67
CA ARG A 99 -14.11 -9.14 -12.06
C ARG A 99 -14.93 -9.62 -10.86
N HIS A 100 -14.28 -10.12 -9.82
CA HIS A 100 -14.92 -10.70 -8.63
C HIS A 100 -14.92 -9.80 -7.39
N SER A 101 -14.55 -8.51 -7.53
CA SER A 101 -14.55 -7.56 -6.42
C SER A 101 -15.07 -6.17 -6.86
N PRO A 102 -15.30 -5.23 -5.93
CA PRO A 102 -15.61 -3.84 -6.25
C PRO A 102 -14.45 -3.08 -6.91
N GLY A 103 -13.21 -3.58 -6.78
CA GLY A 103 -12.02 -3.00 -7.36
C GLY A 103 -10.73 -3.48 -6.72
N VAL A 104 -9.61 -3.10 -7.33
CA VAL A 104 -8.27 -3.59 -6.99
C VAL A 104 -7.40 -2.44 -6.49
N TRP A 105 -6.71 -2.70 -5.37
CA TRP A 105 -5.69 -1.82 -4.80
C TRP A 105 -4.35 -2.54 -4.84
N LEU A 106 -3.34 -2.01 -5.52
CA LEU A 106 -2.05 -2.69 -5.66
C LEU A 106 -1.04 -2.28 -4.59
N ASN A 107 -0.08 -3.16 -4.32
CA ASN A 107 1.17 -2.85 -3.61
C ASN A 107 2.37 -3.45 -4.35
N SER A 108 3.58 -3.03 -3.95
CA SER A 108 4.84 -3.60 -4.44
C SER A 108 4.92 -3.61 -5.97
N ILE A 109 4.57 -2.48 -6.58
CA ILE A 109 4.51 -2.27 -8.04
C ILE A 109 5.87 -1.89 -8.65
N HIS A 110 6.94 -1.98 -7.88
CA HIS A 110 8.20 -1.29 -8.16
C HIS A 110 9.42 -2.21 -8.19
N PHE A 111 10.54 -1.68 -8.69
CA PHE A 111 11.86 -2.29 -8.52
C PHE A 111 12.26 -2.37 -7.04
N ALA A 112 13.12 -3.31 -6.68
CA ALA A 112 13.46 -3.59 -5.28
C ALA A 112 14.03 -2.38 -4.49
N ASP A 113 15.08 -1.72 -5.02
CA ASP A 113 15.68 -0.50 -4.46
C ASP A 113 16.59 0.15 -5.53
N HIS A 114 17.39 1.14 -5.13
CA HIS A 114 18.47 1.71 -5.92
C HIS A 114 19.36 0.63 -6.54
N GLY A 115 19.72 0.81 -7.80
CA GLY A 115 20.60 -0.12 -8.51
C GLY A 115 19.98 -1.48 -8.87
N HIS A 116 18.71 -1.74 -8.53
CA HIS A 116 17.98 -2.90 -9.05
C HIS A 116 17.14 -2.52 -10.29
N CYS A 117 16.92 -3.39 -11.27
CA CYS A 117 17.44 -4.75 -11.42
C CYS A 117 18.49 -4.79 -12.52
N THR A 118 19.67 -5.37 -12.28
CA THR A 118 20.78 -5.44 -13.25
C THR A 118 21.03 -6.85 -13.78
N CYS A 119 20.01 -7.72 -13.79
CA CYS A 119 20.13 -9.04 -14.41
C CYS A 119 20.39 -8.92 -15.93
N PRO A 120 20.93 -9.97 -16.60
CA PRO A 120 21.25 -9.90 -18.03
C PRO A 120 20.09 -9.42 -18.92
N ARG A 121 18.86 -9.88 -18.63
CA ARG A 121 17.63 -9.44 -19.32
C ARG A 121 17.39 -7.94 -19.16
N CYS A 122 17.43 -7.41 -17.94
CA CYS A 122 17.25 -5.98 -17.70
C CYS A 122 18.33 -5.15 -18.40
N GLN A 123 19.59 -5.59 -18.36
CA GLN A 123 20.67 -4.88 -19.05
C GLN A 123 20.48 -4.87 -20.58
N GLU A 124 20.01 -5.98 -21.16
CA GLU A 124 19.73 -6.06 -22.59
C GLU A 124 18.56 -5.16 -22.99
N LEU A 125 17.43 -5.24 -22.27
CA LEU A 125 16.25 -4.41 -22.51
C LEU A 125 16.58 -2.92 -22.36
N TRP A 126 17.32 -2.55 -21.32
CA TRP A 126 17.79 -1.19 -21.13
C TRP A 126 18.66 -0.71 -22.30
N LYS A 127 19.68 -1.47 -22.71
CA LYS A 127 20.54 -1.11 -23.85
C LYS A 127 19.74 -0.93 -25.15
N LYS A 128 18.76 -1.81 -25.40
CA LYS A 128 17.86 -1.71 -26.56
C LYS A 128 16.95 -0.48 -26.51
N SER A 129 16.58 -0.02 -25.32
CA SER A 129 15.70 1.14 -25.16
C SER A 129 16.36 2.47 -25.56
N GLY A 130 17.68 2.58 -25.45
CA GLY A 130 18.42 3.83 -25.69
C GLY A 130 18.19 4.93 -24.63
N LEU A 131 17.46 4.62 -23.55
CA LEU A 131 17.17 5.55 -22.46
C LEU A 131 18.27 5.56 -21.39
N SER A 132 18.31 6.58 -20.54
CA SER A 132 19.09 6.49 -19.30
C SER A 132 18.50 5.41 -18.37
N TRP A 133 19.28 4.94 -17.39
CA TRP A 133 18.85 3.88 -16.49
C TRP A 133 17.57 4.22 -15.71
N LEU A 134 17.45 5.47 -15.25
CA LEU A 134 16.28 5.93 -14.49
C LEU A 134 15.05 6.07 -15.38
N GLU A 135 15.21 6.67 -16.57
CA GLU A 135 14.11 6.80 -17.54
C GLU A 135 13.59 5.43 -17.99
N TRP A 136 14.49 4.46 -18.20
CA TRP A 136 14.09 3.10 -18.54
C TRP A 136 13.29 2.45 -17.41
N ARG A 137 13.74 2.55 -16.15
CA ARG A 137 13.01 2.00 -14.99
C ARG A 137 11.65 2.65 -14.83
N ARG A 138 11.56 3.98 -14.97
CA ARG A 138 10.27 4.71 -15.00
C ARG A 138 9.35 4.16 -16.06
N LYS A 139 9.85 4.03 -17.29
CA LYS A 139 9.09 3.47 -18.40
C LYS A 139 8.56 2.07 -18.08
N GLU A 140 9.39 1.18 -17.54
CA GLU A 140 8.97 -0.19 -17.20
C GLU A 140 7.85 -0.24 -16.14
N VAL A 141 7.93 0.61 -15.11
CA VAL A 141 6.89 0.72 -14.08
C VAL A 141 5.62 1.33 -14.67
N THR A 142 5.74 2.48 -15.33
CA THR A 142 4.60 3.23 -15.89
C THR A 142 3.86 2.41 -16.95
N ASP A 143 4.58 1.74 -17.85
CA ASP A 143 3.95 0.93 -18.90
C ASP A 143 3.22 -0.27 -18.32
N TYR A 144 3.81 -0.96 -17.35
CA TYR A 144 3.15 -2.07 -16.69
C TYR A 144 1.89 -1.60 -15.93
N MET A 145 1.95 -0.46 -15.23
CA MET A 145 0.78 0.11 -14.57
C MET A 145 -0.30 0.55 -15.57
N ARG A 146 0.07 0.96 -16.78
CA ARG A 146 -0.89 1.26 -17.84
C ARG A 146 -1.64 0.01 -18.28
N GLU A 147 -0.95 -1.12 -18.45
CA GLU A 147 -1.58 -2.40 -18.76
C GLU A 147 -2.52 -2.86 -17.65
N VAL A 148 -2.11 -2.72 -16.38
CA VAL A 148 -2.99 -3.05 -15.25
C VAL A 148 -4.21 -2.12 -15.22
N SER A 149 -4.01 -0.82 -15.43
CA SER A 149 -5.09 0.16 -15.46
C SER A 149 -6.12 -0.15 -16.54
N GLU A 150 -5.68 -0.48 -17.76
CA GLU A 150 -6.56 -0.91 -18.86
C GLU A 150 -7.38 -2.14 -18.45
N ARG A 151 -6.73 -3.17 -17.88
CA ARG A 151 -7.41 -4.40 -17.47
C ARG A 151 -8.45 -4.16 -16.35
N VAL A 152 -8.12 -3.33 -15.36
CA VAL A 152 -9.03 -3.08 -14.22
C VAL A 152 -10.12 -2.06 -14.55
N ARG A 153 -9.77 -0.92 -15.13
CA ARG A 153 -10.68 0.22 -15.33
C ARG A 153 -11.45 0.14 -16.63
N ASP A 154 -10.81 -0.29 -17.72
CA ASP A 154 -11.45 -0.27 -19.03
C ASP A 154 -12.14 -1.62 -19.34
N ARG A 155 -11.44 -2.73 -19.08
CA ARG A 155 -11.98 -4.09 -19.33
C ARG A 155 -12.92 -4.53 -18.21
N ALA A 156 -12.46 -4.57 -16.96
CA ALA A 156 -13.28 -5.01 -15.83
C ALA A 156 -14.24 -3.92 -15.30
N LYS A 157 -14.02 -2.65 -15.65
CA LYS A 157 -14.85 -1.50 -15.25
C LYS A 157 -14.98 -1.36 -13.73
N LYS A 158 -13.84 -1.48 -13.04
CA LYS A 158 -13.74 -1.41 -11.58
C LYS A 158 -12.85 -0.28 -11.11
N LYS A 159 -12.96 0.04 -9.81
CA LYS A 159 -12.06 0.97 -9.16
C LYS A 159 -10.63 0.42 -9.16
N PHE A 160 -9.68 1.27 -9.46
CA PHE A 160 -8.26 0.96 -9.43
C PHE A 160 -7.50 1.96 -8.57
N VAL A 161 -6.72 1.44 -7.61
CA VAL A 161 -5.90 2.24 -6.70
C VAL A 161 -4.46 1.73 -6.72
N ILE A 162 -3.52 2.63 -6.96
CA ILE A 162 -2.10 2.34 -6.90
C ILE A 162 -1.57 2.61 -5.49
N GLY A 163 -1.02 1.57 -4.86
CA GLY A 163 -0.31 1.68 -3.59
C GLY A 163 1.19 1.91 -3.78
N VAL A 164 1.73 2.89 -3.05
CA VAL A 164 3.14 3.28 -3.06
C VAL A 164 3.75 3.24 -1.67
N LEU A 165 5.07 3.05 -1.61
CA LEU A 165 5.84 3.17 -0.37
C LEU A 165 5.85 4.62 0.13
N PRO A 166 6.07 4.87 1.44
CA PRO A 166 6.03 6.20 2.03
C PRO A 166 7.33 6.99 1.77
N ASP A 167 7.71 7.09 0.50
CA ASP A 167 8.89 7.79 0.01
C ASP A 167 8.51 8.85 -1.05
N PRO A 168 8.20 10.08 -0.63
CA PRO A 168 7.80 11.15 -1.53
C PRO A 168 9.00 11.84 -2.21
N VAL A 169 10.24 11.49 -1.85
CA VAL A 169 11.44 12.21 -2.31
C VAL A 169 12.25 11.39 -3.29
N SER A 170 12.53 10.12 -2.96
CA SER A 170 13.43 9.26 -3.73
C SER A 170 12.73 8.10 -4.44
N SER A 171 11.40 8.16 -4.58
CA SER A 171 10.62 7.13 -5.27
C SER A 171 11.09 6.89 -6.70
N TYR A 172 11.47 7.95 -7.39
CA TYR A 172 11.93 7.87 -8.77
C TYR A 172 13.24 7.07 -8.88
N GLU A 173 14.25 7.44 -8.11
CA GLU A 173 15.58 6.84 -8.14
C GLU A 173 15.58 5.42 -7.56
N ARG A 174 14.82 5.20 -6.49
CA ARG A 174 14.81 3.92 -5.78
C ARG A 174 13.90 2.90 -6.45
N PHE A 175 12.74 3.34 -6.94
CA PHE A 175 11.66 2.43 -7.30
C PHE A 175 11.25 2.54 -8.77
N GLY A 176 11.73 3.54 -9.50
CA GLY A 176 11.26 3.85 -10.86
C GLY A 176 9.85 4.43 -10.85
N ILE A 177 9.38 4.97 -9.72
CA ILE A 177 8.04 5.53 -9.60
C ILE A 177 8.09 7.03 -9.90
N ASP A 178 7.36 7.44 -10.93
CA ASP A 178 7.04 8.84 -11.20
C ASP A 178 5.55 9.06 -10.94
N PHE A 179 5.21 9.95 -10.01
CA PHE A 179 3.82 10.10 -9.57
C PHE A 179 2.94 10.80 -10.61
N ASP A 180 3.51 11.70 -11.42
CA ASP A 180 2.75 12.41 -12.46
C ASP A 180 2.37 11.44 -13.60
N ASP A 181 3.24 10.48 -13.92
CA ASP A 181 2.95 9.40 -14.87
C ASP A 181 1.87 8.43 -14.39
N LEU A 182 1.84 8.12 -13.09
CA LEU A 182 0.89 7.18 -12.51
C LEU A 182 -0.47 7.81 -12.23
N ALA A 183 -0.53 9.13 -11.99
CA ALA A 183 -1.75 9.86 -11.69
C ALA A 183 -2.90 9.62 -12.69
N PRO A 184 -2.71 9.68 -14.03
CA PRO A 184 -3.80 9.42 -14.98
C PRO A 184 -4.22 7.94 -15.04
N LEU A 185 -3.42 7.03 -14.48
CA LEU A 185 -3.65 5.59 -14.55
C LEU A 185 -4.47 5.07 -13.38
N THR A 186 -4.70 5.86 -12.33
CA THR A 186 -5.35 5.40 -11.09
C THR A 186 -6.51 6.31 -10.71
N ASP A 187 -7.51 5.77 -10.00
CA ASP A 187 -8.61 6.59 -9.48
C ASP A 187 -8.18 7.31 -8.19
N GLU A 188 -7.33 6.66 -7.39
CA GLU A 188 -6.79 7.19 -6.13
C GLU A 188 -5.38 6.64 -5.90
N PHE A 189 -4.61 7.27 -5.01
CA PHE A 189 -3.37 6.69 -4.48
C PHE A 189 -3.58 6.15 -3.06
N LEU A 190 -2.82 5.12 -2.71
CA LEU A 190 -2.64 4.65 -1.34
C LEU A 190 -1.17 4.76 -0.94
N VAL A 191 -0.86 5.51 0.12
CA VAL A 191 0.47 5.48 0.72
C VAL A 191 0.48 4.50 1.89
N VAL A 192 1.30 3.46 1.77
CA VAL A 192 1.40 2.40 2.79
C VAL A 192 2.34 2.86 3.92
N MET A 193 1.78 3.56 4.91
CA MET A 193 2.51 4.15 6.03
C MET A 193 2.64 3.19 7.21
N PHE A 194 2.97 1.91 6.97
CA PHE A 194 3.04 0.91 8.03
C PHE A 194 4.27 1.07 8.92
N SER A 195 4.04 1.14 10.23
CA SER A 195 5.08 1.20 11.26
C SER A 195 4.61 0.51 12.52
N LYS A 196 5.56 -0.07 13.27
CA LYS A 196 5.33 -0.58 14.62
C LYS A 196 5.27 0.51 15.68
N ASN A 197 5.56 1.76 15.30
CA ASN A 197 5.62 2.90 16.20
C ASN A 197 5.28 4.21 15.45
N TYR A 198 4.40 5.03 16.04
CA TYR A 198 3.98 6.33 15.50
C TYR A 198 4.25 7.50 16.47
N ALA A 199 5.17 7.34 17.44
CA ALA A 199 5.45 8.26 18.53
C ALA A 199 5.88 9.66 18.10
N THR A 200 6.32 9.77 16.84
CA THR A 200 6.73 11.02 16.19
C THR A 200 5.68 11.45 15.17
N PRO A 201 4.45 11.82 15.56
CA PRO A 201 3.35 12.02 14.62
C PRO A 201 3.55 13.23 13.69
N TRP A 202 4.49 14.12 13.99
CA TRP A 202 4.88 15.21 13.08
C TRP A 202 5.63 14.71 11.83
N TYR A 203 6.40 13.62 11.95
CA TYR A 203 7.11 13.02 10.81
C TYR A 203 6.11 12.50 9.77
N TRP A 204 5.12 11.75 10.24
CA TRP A 204 4.05 11.21 9.41
C TRP A 204 3.12 12.30 8.84
N GLU A 205 2.88 13.36 9.61
CA GLU A 205 2.19 14.54 9.10
C GLU A 205 2.98 15.20 7.96
N MET A 206 4.30 15.35 8.10
CA MET A 206 5.16 15.90 7.06
C MET A 206 5.12 15.02 5.80
N LEU A 207 5.18 13.69 5.94
CA LEU A 207 5.02 12.77 4.82
C LEU A 207 3.67 12.96 4.12
N THR A 208 2.58 13.06 4.89
CA THR A 208 1.23 13.29 4.34
C THR A 208 1.17 14.59 3.55
N ARG A 209 1.76 15.69 4.07
CA ARG A 209 1.86 16.97 3.36
C ARG A 209 2.68 16.87 2.08
N GLY A 210 3.78 16.11 2.11
CA GLY A 210 4.62 15.84 0.95
C GLY A 210 3.82 15.16 -0.16
N PHE A 211 3.15 14.05 0.16
CA PHE A 211 2.31 13.35 -0.80
C PHE A 211 1.11 14.17 -1.27
N LYS A 212 0.47 14.96 -0.40
CA LYS A 212 -0.64 15.81 -0.83
C LYS A 212 -0.22 16.89 -1.84
N LYS A 213 1.02 17.37 -1.76
CA LYS A 213 1.59 18.29 -2.77
C LYS A 213 1.90 17.61 -4.09
N LEU A 214 2.28 16.33 -4.05
CA LEU A 214 2.59 15.52 -5.23
C LEU A 214 1.30 15.06 -5.94
N PHE A 215 0.34 14.54 -5.19
CA PHE A 215 -0.93 14.03 -5.69
C PHE A 215 -1.98 15.15 -5.84
N LYS A 216 -1.69 16.12 -6.72
CA LYS A 216 -2.49 17.34 -6.85
C LYS A 216 -3.96 17.05 -7.20
N ASP A 217 -4.16 16.19 -8.20
CA ASP A 217 -5.47 15.93 -8.79
C ASP A 217 -6.03 14.54 -8.44
N VAL A 218 -5.27 13.75 -7.68
CA VAL A 218 -5.63 12.38 -7.30
C VAL A 218 -5.76 12.28 -5.79
N LYS A 219 -6.82 11.62 -5.33
CA LYS A 219 -7.07 11.49 -3.89
C LYS A 219 -5.96 10.72 -3.20
N LEU A 220 -5.55 11.21 -2.03
CA LEU A 220 -4.54 10.60 -1.17
C LEU A 220 -5.21 9.77 -0.08
N ASN A 221 -5.09 8.44 -0.16
CA ASN A 221 -5.37 7.55 0.96
C ASN A 221 -4.07 7.20 1.68
N ILE A 222 -4.13 7.02 3.01
CA ILE A 222 -3.02 6.48 3.80
C ILE A 222 -3.44 5.22 4.53
N ALA A 223 -2.55 4.23 4.62
CA ALA A 223 -2.78 3.03 5.42
C ALA A 223 -1.88 3.03 6.66
N LEU A 224 -2.49 2.86 7.82
CA LEU A 224 -1.84 2.81 9.13
C LEU A 224 -1.86 1.38 9.67
N TYR A 225 -0.77 0.97 10.28
CA TYR A 225 -0.61 -0.36 10.87
C TYR A 225 -1.20 -0.37 12.27
N VAL A 226 -2.12 -1.27 12.55
CA VAL A 226 -2.68 -1.46 13.90
C VAL A 226 -2.19 -2.78 14.46
N PHE A 227 -2.36 -3.87 13.72
CA PHE A 227 -1.97 -5.20 14.18
C PHE A 227 -1.75 -6.15 13.00
N GLY A 228 -0.62 -6.84 12.93
CA GLY A 228 -0.34 -7.82 11.86
C GLY A 228 -0.48 -9.28 12.28
N PRO A 229 -0.52 -10.20 11.29
CA PRO A 229 -0.50 -11.63 11.57
C PRO A 229 0.77 -12.02 12.34
N GLY A 230 0.59 -12.69 13.49
CA GLY A 230 1.70 -13.18 14.32
C GLY A 230 2.36 -12.13 15.22
N ASP A 231 1.79 -10.92 15.31
CA ASP A 231 2.32 -9.86 16.15
C ASP A 231 2.18 -10.13 17.65
N ASN A 232 3.16 -9.64 18.40
CA ASN A 232 3.06 -9.43 19.83
C ASN A 232 2.29 -8.12 20.10
N PRO A 233 1.16 -8.14 20.84
CA PRO A 233 0.42 -6.92 21.20
C PRO A 233 1.24 -5.86 21.96
N ALA A 234 2.36 -6.23 22.57
CA ALA A 234 3.26 -5.28 23.22
C ALA A 234 4.17 -4.51 22.24
N GLU A 235 4.23 -4.94 20.98
CA GLU A 235 5.14 -4.41 19.95
C GLU A 235 4.38 -3.72 18.79
N VAL A 236 3.07 -3.49 18.95
CA VAL A 236 2.26 -2.75 18.00
C VAL A 236 2.04 -1.31 18.47
N PRO A 237 1.67 -0.37 17.56
CA PRO A 237 1.44 1.00 17.95
C PRO A 237 0.33 1.14 18.99
N ALA A 238 0.52 2.05 19.93
CA ALA A 238 -0.51 2.37 20.91
C ALA A 238 -1.68 3.10 20.23
N PRO A 239 -2.94 2.83 20.65
CA PRO A 239 -4.11 3.53 20.12
C PRO A 239 -4.01 5.06 20.17
N SER A 240 -3.35 5.61 21.19
CA SER A 240 -3.11 7.06 21.30
C SER A 240 -2.24 7.63 20.18
N GLU A 241 -1.26 6.87 19.70
CA GLU A 241 -0.41 7.28 18.59
C GLU A 241 -1.21 7.29 17.29
N LEU A 242 -1.99 6.24 17.04
CA LEU A 242 -2.86 6.12 15.87
C LEU A 242 -3.94 7.20 15.82
N VAL A 243 -4.60 7.51 16.95
CA VAL A 243 -5.59 8.61 17.04
C VAL A 243 -4.94 9.94 16.73
N THR A 244 -3.79 10.24 17.34
CA THR A 244 -3.05 11.49 17.11
C THR A 244 -2.61 11.62 15.65
N LEU A 245 -2.08 10.54 15.08
CA LEU A 245 -1.66 10.50 13.70
C LEU A 245 -2.83 10.69 12.74
N SER A 246 -3.94 9.99 12.95
CA SER A 246 -5.12 10.08 12.06
C SER A 246 -5.62 11.52 11.96
N VAL A 247 -5.72 12.23 13.09
CA VAL A 247 -6.13 13.64 13.11
C VAL A 247 -5.12 14.53 12.37
N ARG A 248 -3.82 14.31 12.59
CA ARG A 248 -2.77 15.11 11.92
C ARG A 248 -2.68 14.84 10.42
N ALA A 249 -2.81 13.59 9.99
CA ALA A 249 -2.85 13.22 8.59
C ALA A 249 -4.09 13.79 7.91
N GLY A 250 -5.25 13.72 8.56
CA GLY A 250 -6.47 14.34 8.07
C GLY A 250 -6.33 15.85 7.89
N ARG A 251 -5.75 16.54 8.88
CA ARG A 251 -5.40 17.96 8.79
C ARG A 251 -4.40 18.27 7.67
N ALA A 252 -3.48 17.36 7.40
CA ALA A 252 -2.50 17.49 6.33
C ALA A 252 -3.08 17.27 4.93
N GLY A 253 -4.36 16.86 4.83
CA GLY A 253 -5.08 16.75 3.57
C GLY A 253 -5.19 15.32 3.03
N ALA A 254 -5.05 14.30 3.88
CA ALA A 254 -5.46 12.95 3.50
C ALA A 254 -6.96 12.93 3.14
N ASP A 255 -7.32 12.26 2.05
CA ASP A 255 -8.69 12.08 1.59
C ASP A 255 -9.32 10.81 2.19
N GLY A 256 -8.49 9.84 2.60
CA GLY A 256 -8.92 8.66 3.34
C GLY A 256 -7.84 8.02 4.21
N ILE A 257 -8.28 7.31 5.26
CA ILE A 257 -7.41 6.63 6.23
C ILE A 257 -7.86 5.18 6.38
N LEU A 258 -6.93 4.26 6.21
CA LEU A 258 -7.17 2.82 6.37
C LEU A 258 -6.41 2.28 7.57
N TYR A 259 -7.00 1.31 8.28
CA TYR A 259 -6.37 0.65 9.42
C TYR A 259 -6.13 -0.83 9.13
N LEU A 260 -4.86 -1.25 9.21
CA LEU A 260 -4.45 -2.62 8.95
C LEU A 260 -4.51 -3.47 10.22
N THR A 261 -5.29 -4.55 10.15
CA THR A 261 -5.39 -5.60 11.18
C THR A 261 -5.29 -7.00 10.55
N ASP A 262 -4.94 -8.01 11.34
CA ASP A 262 -5.05 -9.41 10.91
C ASP A 262 -6.53 -9.81 10.81
N LYS A 263 -7.29 -9.53 11.87
CA LYS A 263 -8.69 -9.96 12.04
C LYS A 263 -9.64 -8.78 12.23
N ALA A 264 -10.89 -8.95 11.80
CA ALA A 264 -11.92 -7.93 12.00
C ALA A 264 -12.18 -7.61 13.48
N SER A 265 -12.02 -8.59 14.38
CA SER A 265 -12.18 -8.37 15.84
C SER A 265 -11.16 -7.38 16.41
N GLN A 266 -9.97 -7.31 15.83
CA GLN A 266 -8.93 -6.37 16.29
C GLN A 266 -9.27 -4.93 15.91
N LEU A 267 -10.06 -4.72 14.86
CA LEU A 267 -10.61 -3.39 14.55
C LEU A 267 -11.62 -2.98 15.60
N TRP A 268 -12.46 -3.91 16.08
CA TRP A 268 -13.38 -3.63 17.18
C TRP A 268 -12.63 -3.26 18.46
N ASP A 269 -11.58 -4.01 18.82
CA ASP A 269 -10.72 -3.67 19.97
C ASP A 269 -10.07 -2.29 19.82
N PHE A 270 -9.61 -1.96 18.61
CA PHE A 270 -9.07 -0.65 18.30
C PHE A 270 -10.14 0.45 18.42
N GLN A 271 -11.34 0.27 17.84
CA GLN A 271 -12.45 1.22 17.94
C GLN A 271 -12.80 1.50 19.39
N LYS A 272 -12.90 0.45 20.23
CA LYS A 272 -13.15 0.58 21.66
C LYS A 272 -12.05 1.40 22.34
N ALA A 273 -10.79 1.08 22.05
CA ALA A 273 -9.66 1.81 22.60
C ALA A 273 -9.63 3.28 22.15
N VAL A 274 -10.12 3.61 20.95
CA VAL A 274 -10.26 5.00 20.48
C VAL A 274 -11.38 5.74 21.23
N VAL A 275 -12.54 5.10 21.38
CA VAL A 275 -13.70 5.67 22.07
C VAL A 275 -13.36 6.03 23.52
N ASP A 276 -12.67 5.13 24.24
CA ASP A 276 -12.23 5.30 25.63
C ASP A 276 -11.25 6.46 25.83
N ARG A 277 -10.63 6.98 24.76
CA ARG A 277 -9.62 8.07 24.82
C ARG A 277 -10.27 9.45 24.72
N VAL A 278 -11.28 9.69 25.55
CA VAL A 278 -12.08 10.94 25.56
C VAL A 278 -11.18 12.18 25.72
N GLU A 279 -10.30 12.21 26.72
CA GLU A 279 -9.43 13.37 26.99
C GLU A 279 -8.49 13.68 25.81
N LEU A 280 -7.92 12.65 25.20
CA LEU A 280 -7.05 12.80 24.03
C LEU A 280 -7.83 13.36 22.85
N ARG A 281 -9.02 12.83 22.55
CA ARG A 281 -9.89 13.34 21.47
C ARG A 281 -10.25 14.81 21.70
N GLN A 282 -10.56 15.20 22.94
CA GLN A 282 -10.83 16.60 23.29
C GLN A 282 -9.60 17.50 23.07
N LYS A 283 -8.42 17.08 23.52
CA LYS A 283 -7.16 17.81 23.29
C LYS A 283 -6.90 18.02 21.78
N LEU A 284 -7.16 17.00 20.97
CA LEU A 284 -6.91 17.02 19.54
C LEU A 284 -7.86 17.92 18.73
N LYS A 285 -8.99 18.37 19.29
CA LYS A 285 -9.84 19.38 18.63
C LYS A 285 -9.07 20.65 18.26
N THR A 286 -8.08 21.03 19.08
CA THR A 286 -7.23 22.20 18.82
C THR A 286 -6.21 21.99 17.70
N TYR A 287 -5.95 20.75 17.31
CA TYR A 287 -5.01 20.44 16.23
C TYR A 287 -5.65 20.65 14.85
N GLY A 288 -6.96 20.40 14.72
CA GLY A 288 -7.74 20.54 13.48
C GLY A 288 -8.30 19.21 12.98
N CYS A 289 -9.03 19.25 11.85
CA CYS A 289 -9.71 18.10 11.22
C CYS A 289 -10.81 17.45 12.10
N GLN A 290 -11.90 18.21 12.31
CA GLN A 290 -13.07 17.76 13.06
C GLN A 290 -13.69 16.49 12.46
N GLU A 291 -13.62 16.32 11.14
CA GLU A 291 -14.14 15.14 10.43
C GLU A 291 -13.57 13.81 10.97
N VAL A 292 -12.28 13.74 11.31
CA VAL A 292 -11.68 12.52 11.91
C VAL A 292 -12.23 12.28 13.31
N LEU A 293 -12.39 13.33 14.10
CA LEU A 293 -12.88 13.24 15.47
C LEU A 293 -14.36 12.84 15.51
N ASP A 294 -15.16 13.37 14.59
CA ASP A 294 -16.57 13.01 14.42
C ASP A 294 -16.70 11.55 14.00
N TYR A 295 -15.82 11.09 13.11
CA TYR A 295 -15.77 9.68 12.72
C TYR A 295 -15.44 8.77 13.90
N PHE A 296 -14.43 9.11 14.71
CA PHE A 296 -14.12 8.38 15.93
C PHE A 296 -15.26 8.40 16.95
N GLN A 297 -16.00 9.50 17.05
CA GLN A 297 -17.18 9.57 17.89
C GLN A 297 -18.30 8.65 17.40
N SER A 298 -18.46 8.50 16.08
CA SER A 298 -19.47 7.60 15.52
C SER A 298 -19.32 6.14 15.93
N TRP A 299 -18.09 5.72 16.29
CA TRP A 299 -17.81 4.38 16.79
C TRP A 299 -18.38 4.09 18.17
N GLU A 300 -18.81 5.10 18.94
CA GLU A 300 -19.52 4.91 20.20
C GLU A 300 -20.74 3.97 20.01
N LYS A 301 -21.45 4.11 18.89
CA LYS A 301 -22.61 3.27 18.53
C LYS A 301 -22.27 1.84 18.09
N VAL A 302 -20.98 1.57 17.82
CA VAL A 302 -20.49 0.28 17.31
C VAL A 302 -19.92 -0.59 18.44
N VAL A 303 -19.40 0.04 19.49
CA VAL A 303 -18.70 -0.63 20.59
C VAL A 303 -19.50 -0.66 21.91
N GLU A 304 -20.68 -0.05 21.92
CA GLU A 304 -21.70 -0.18 22.98
C GLU A 304 -22.26 -1.60 23.13
#